data_AF-A0A956TD63-F1
#
_entry.id   AF-A0A956TD63-F1
#
_cell.length_a   1.000
_cell.length_b   1.000
_cell.length_c   1.000
_cell.angle_alpha   90.00
_cell.angle_beta   90.00
_cell.angle_gamma   90.00
#
_symmetry.space_group_name_H-M   'P 1'
#
loop_
_entity.id
_entity.type
_entity.pdbx_description
1 polymer ?
#
loop_
_entity_poly.entity_id
_entity_poly.type
_entity_poly.pdbx_seq_one_letter_code
_entity_poly.pdbx_strand_id
1 'polypeptide(L)'
;MSREEERLRESRRREGNWKRWGPYLAERQWATVREDYSANGDSWGSFPHAHARSRVYRWGEDGLLGLCDRQCRLALAPALWNGRDPILKERLFGLTGPEGNHGEDVKECYYYLDATPTHSYGKALYKYPQAEFPYGRLVEENGNRGREQPEFELPDTGVFEEDRYFDLFVEYAKGGPNDLLVAYEVHNRGPEAAELWLLPTLWFRNTWAWGRQGEDYGPEPQLWWEDGMVECNHHQLGRFTLAFETAPEQALFTNNETNRERLYGAANPQPYVKDAFHRYLIEGQQRAVNPAQTGTKMAALYHLKLEPGQSQRLCLRLFSHDERPKRPFGKSYTRLFESCRGQADEFYAARDPGLSEEDRLIWRQAYAGLLWSKQFYFYSVAHWLEGDPSQPPPPRQRWSGRNESWRETLYNRDVIMMPDSWEYPWYAAWDLAFHVFPLARLDPDFAKEQLVLMLREWYMHPSGAIPAYEFNFSDVNPPVHAWAVLRVYRTTGGRDRA
;
A
#
# COMPACT_ATOMS: atom_id res chain seq x y z
N MET A 1 -20.60 -13.93 -19.70
CA MET A 1 -19.80 -14.25 -18.50
C MET A 1 -18.42 -13.79 -18.83
N SER A 2 -17.94 -12.76 -18.14
CA SER A 2 -16.67 -12.11 -18.47
C SER A 2 -15.48 -12.92 -17.97
N ARG A 3 -14.28 -12.65 -18.49
CA ARG A 3 -13.04 -13.31 -18.02
C ARG A 3 -12.79 -13.06 -16.53
N GLU A 4 -13.16 -11.89 -16.01
CA GLU A 4 -13.01 -11.57 -14.58
C GLU A 4 -13.91 -12.45 -13.69
N GLU A 5 -15.13 -12.76 -14.12
CA GLU A 5 -16.02 -13.68 -13.40
C GLU A 5 -15.45 -15.10 -13.36
N GLU A 6 -14.77 -15.52 -14.43
CA GLU A 6 -14.07 -16.79 -14.47
C GLU A 6 -12.90 -16.82 -13.47
N ARG A 7 -12.08 -15.76 -13.40
CA ARG A 7 -11.00 -15.64 -12.41
C ARG A 7 -11.52 -15.70 -10.96
N LEU A 8 -12.66 -15.09 -10.68
CA LEU A 8 -13.33 -15.19 -9.38
C LEU A 8 -13.73 -16.64 -9.06
N ARG A 9 -14.26 -17.38 -10.05
CA ARG A 9 -14.61 -18.80 -9.88
C ARG A 9 -13.39 -19.70 -9.74
N GLU A 10 -12.31 -19.45 -10.48
CA GLU A 10 -11.03 -20.14 -10.33
C GLU A 10 -10.46 -19.90 -8.92
N SER A 11 -10.54 -18.66 -8.41
CA SER A 11 -10.11 -18.31 -7.05
C SER A 11 -10.95 -19.03 -5.99
N ARG A 12 -12.29 -19.03 -6.14
CA ARG A 12 -13.21 -19.76 -5.26
C ARG A 12 -12.92 -21.26 -5.23
N ARG A 13 -12.60 -21.86 -6.38
CA ARG A 13 -12.27 -23.29 -6.52
C ARG A 13 -10.82 -23.62 -6.13
N ARG A 14 -10.01 -22.62 -5.77
CA ARG A 14 -8.58 -22.74 -5.49
C ARG A 14 -7.77 -23.31 -6.67
N GLU A 15 -8.24 -23.09 -7.89
CA GLU A 15 -7.57 -23.48 -9.14
C GLU A 15 -6.57 -22.42 -9.61
N GLY A 16 -6.79 -21.15 -9.26
CA GLY A 16 -5.90 -20.03 -9.58
C GLY A 16 -5.86 -19.02 -8.44
N ASN A 17 -4.66 -18.58 -8.05
CA ASN A 17 -4.48 -17.66 -6.93
C ASN A 17 -4.46 -16.19 -7.39
N TRP A 18 -5.50 -15.74 -8.11
CA TRP A 18 -5.52 -14.40 -8.71
C TRP A 18 -5.47 -13.27 -7.69
N LYS A 19 -6.08 -13.46 -6.52
CA LYS A 19 -6.06 -12.52 -5.39
C LYS A 19 -4.76 -12.57 -4.57
N ARG A 20 -3.71 -13.26 -5.05
CA ARG A 20 -2.41 -13.27 -4.36
C ARG A 20 -1.80 -11.88 -4.31
N TRP A 21 -1.90 -11.13 -5.40
CA TRP A 21 -1.32 -9.79 -5.54
C TRP A 21 -2.42 -8.75 -5.67
N GLY A 22 -2.23 -7.60 -5.06
CA GLY A 22 -3.16 -6.48 -5.17
C GLY A 22 -2.57 -5.23 -4.52
N PRO A 23 -3.31 -4.11 -4.55
CA PRO A 23 -2.93 -2.88 -3.88
C PRO A 23 -3.13 -3.00 -2.36
N TYR A 24 -2.50 -4.00 -1.74
CA TYR A 24 -2.66 -4.34 -0.33
C TYR A 24 -1.70 -3.59 0.59
N LEU A 25 -0.87 -2.71 0.04
CA LEU A 25 -0.06 -1.79 0.83
C LEU A 25 -0.94 -0.67 1.38
N ALA A 26 -0.62 -0.21 2.59
CA ALA A 26 -1.22 1.00 3.09
C ALA A 26 -0.62 2.23 2.40
N GLU A 27 -1.39 3.31 2.28
CA GLU A 27 -0.82 4.60 1.89
C GLU A 27 -0.12 5.27 3.09
N ARG A 28 -0.44 4.82 4.32
CA ARG A 28 0.17 5.25 5.58
C ARG A 28 0.32 4.09 6.57
N GLN A 29 1.55 3.82 7.00
CA GLN A 29 1.84 2.86 8.10
C GLN A 29 2.42 3.57 9.33
N TRP A 30 3.02 4.75 9.17
CA TRP A 30 3.48 5.61 10.26
C TRP A 30 2.30 6.17 11.08
N ALA A 31 2.57 6.59 12.31
CA ALA A 31 1.59 7.11 13.28
C ALA A 31 0.41 6.19 13.65
N THR A 32 0.48 4.89 13.33
CA THR A 32 -0.57 3.91 13.67
C THR A 32 -0.42 3.37 15.08
N VAL A 33 -1.53 2.90 15.67
CA VAL A 33 -1.52 2.32 17.01
C VAL A 33 -0.67 1.06 17.08
N ARG A 34 -0.69 0.20 16.05
CA ARG A 34 0.17 -0.98 16.01
C ARG A 34 1.65 -0.63 15.99
N GLU A 35 2.04 0.51 15.41
CA GLU A 35 3.44 1.00 15.41
C GLU A 35 3.80 1.84 16.66
N ASP A 36 2.87 2.03 17.60
CA ASP A 36 3.07 2.76 18.85
C ASP A 36 3.79 1.92 19.91
N TYR A 37 4.96 2.39 20.33
CA TYR A 37 5.76 1.81 21.41
C TYR A 37 6.05 2.83 22.51
N SER A 38 5.31 3.95 22.53
CA SER A 38 5.41 4.99 23.56
C SER A 38 4.83 4.53 24.90
N ALA A 39 5.18 5.23 25.98
CA ALA A 39 4.69 4.92 27.32
C ALA A 39 3.29 5.47 27.60
N ASN A 40 2.88 6.50 26.87
CA ASN A 40 1.63 7.25 27.05
C ASN A 40 0.57 6.89 26.01
N GLY A 41 0.86 6.04 25.03
CA GLY A 41 -0.08 5.67 23.97
C GLY A 41 -0.19 6.69 22.84
N ASP A 42 0.81 7.56 22.69
CA ASP A 42 0.90 8.57 21.64
C ASP A 42 1.45 7.94 20.34
N SER A 43 0.55 7.37 19.55
CA SER A 43 0.89 6.76 18.26
C SER A 43 1.45 7.77 17.27
N TRP A 44 0.88 8.97 17.24
CA TRP A 44 1.25 10.06 16.33
C TRP A 44 2.70 10.52 16.56
N GLY A 45 3.09 10.77 17.82
CA GLY A 45 4.45 11.18 18.18
C GLY A 45 5.48 10.03 18.23
N SER A 46 5.06 8.78 18.44
CA SER A 46 5.96 7.61 18.57
C SER A 46 6.67 7.24 17.27
N PHE A 47 5.94 7.30 16.14
CA PHE A 47 6.48 6.97 14.83
C PHE A 47 5.95 7.95 13.77
N PRO A 48 6.43 9.21 13.79
CA PRO A 48 5.97 10.24 12.88
C PRO A 48 6.43 10.01 11.44
N HIS A 49 5.81 10.70 10.49
CA HIS A 49 6.18 10.68 9.07
C HIS A 49 7.70 10.90 8.84
N ALA A 50 8.34 11.76 9.64
CA ALA A 50 9.77 12.04 9.53
C ALA A 50 10.65 10.78 9.73
N HIS A 51 10.18 9.79 10.49
CA HIS A 51 10.90 8.54 10.73
C HIS A 51 10.62 7.49 9.64
N ALA A 52 9.49 7.57 8.93
CA ALA A 52 9.00 6.55 7.98
C ALA A 52 10.03 6.07 6.94
N ARG A 53 10.86 6.99 6.44
CA ARG A 53 11.92 6.71 5.46
C ARG A 53 13.13 5.96 6.04
N SER A 54 13.39 6.12 7.34
CA SER A 54 14.59 5.62 8.02
C SER A 54 14.32 4.50 9.01
N ARG A 55 13.07 4.34 9.46
CA ARG A 55 12.64 3.31 10.42
C ARG A 55 11.80 2.25 9.73
N VAL A 56 12.09 0.99 10.02
CA VAL A 56 11.34 -0.17 9.52
C VAL A 56 10.02 -0.31 10.26
N TYR A 57 8.98 -0.72 9.54
CA TYR A 57 7.67 -1.01 10.11
C TYR A 57 7.61 -2.43 10.63
N ARG A 58 6.94 -2.63 11.76
CA ARG A 58 6.82 -3.95 12.38
C ARG A 58 5.63 -4.74 11.84
N TRP A 59 4.54 -4.06 11.53
CA TRP A 59 3.23 -4.67 11.36
C TRP A 59 2.71 -4.62 9.92
N GLY A 60 3.35 -3.84 9.06
CA GLY A 60 2.96 -3.72 7.66
C GLY A 60 4.07 -3.06 6.85
N GLU A 61 3.69 -2.51 5.71
CA GLU A 61 4.50 -1.62 4.89
C GLU A 61 3.57 -0.59 4.26
N ASP A 62 4.12 0.58 3.90
CA ASP A 62 3.44 1.57 3.08
C ASP A 62 4.16 1.80 1.75
N GLY A 63 3.45 2.35 0.78
CA GLY A 63 4.04 2.72 -0.50
C GLY A 63 3.03 3.38 -1.43
N LEU A 64 3.45 4.46 -2.09
CA LEU A 64 2.60 5.26 -2.99
C LEU A 64 1.97 4.41 -4.09
N LEU A 65 0.65 4.20 -4.05
CA LEU A 65 -0.10 3.42 -5.06
C LEU A 65 0.52 2.04 -5.34
N GLY A 66 1.13 1.43 -4.32
CA GLY A 66 1.92 0.22 -4.46
C GLY A 66 1.11 -1.07 -4.45
N LEU A 67 1.75 -2.18 -4.83
CA LEU A 67 1.21 -3.53 -4.71
C LEU A 67 2.06 -4.38 -3.76
N CYS A 68 1.45 -5.40 -3.17
CA CYS A 68 2.17 -6.47 -2.51
C CYS A 68 1.40 -7.80 -2.61
N ASP A 69 2.05 -8.90 -2.26
CA ASP A 69 1.32 -10.16 -2.07
C ASP A 69 0.43 -10.05 -0.81
N ARG A 70 -0.63 -10.85 -0.73
CA ARG A 70 -1.65 -10.83 0.33
C ARG A 70 -1.12 -11.08 1.75
N GLN A 71 0.15 -11.44 1.90
CA GLN A 71 0.83 -11.60 3.19
C GLN A 71 1.91 -10.52 3.42
N CYS A 72 1.93 -9.50 2.57
CA CYS A 72 2.86 -8.38 2.54
C CYS A 72 4.30 -8.84 2.76
N ARG A 73 4.76 -9.77 1.92
CA ARG A 73 6.14 -10.25 1.92
C ARG A 73 6.98 -9.45 0.95
N LEU A 74 6.53 -9.33 -0.30
CA LEU A 74 7.20 -8.58 -1.35
C LEU A 74 6.31 -7.45 -1.84
N ALA A 75 6.86 -6.24 -1.85
CA ALA A 75 6.19 -4.99 -2.17
C ALA A 75 6.86 -4.30 -3.36
N LEU A 76 6.06 -3.67 -4.23
CA LEU A 76 6.50 -2.89 -5.39
C LEU A 76 5.70 -1.59 -5.46
N ALA A 77 6.39 -0.45 -5.49
CA ALA A 77 5.77 0.87 -5.62
C ALA A 77 6.72 1.83 -6.35
N PRO A 78 6.21 2.88 -7.03
CA PRO A 78 7.03 3.99 -7.47
C PRO A 78 7.51 4.85 -6.27
N ALA A 79 8.67 5.46 -6.42
CA ALA A 79 9.09 6.61 -5.64
C ALA A 79 9.53 7.73 -6.59
N LEU A 80 9.34 8.98 -6.19
CA LEU A 80 9.59 10.15 -7.03
C LEU A 80 10.51 11.17 -6.35
N TRP A 81 11.20 11.95 -7.16
CA TRP A 81 11.86 13.19 -6.72
C TRP A 81 11.86 14.18 -7.88
N ASN A 82 11.40 15.41 -7.63
CA ASN A 82 11.33 16.49 -8.61
C ASN A 82 12.64 17.32 -8.68
N GLY A 83 13.71 16.86 -8.03
CA GLY A 83 14.98 17.59 -7.92
C GLY A 83 14.99 18.71 -6.88
N ARG A 84 13.84 19.00 -6.24
CA ARG A 84 13.66 20.12 -5.29
C ARG A 84 13.20 19.66 -3.91
N ASP A 85 12.40 18.61 -3.84
CA ASP A 85 11.84 18.11 -2.60
C ASP A 85 12.95 17.70 -1.61
N PRO A 86 12.79 18.02 -0.32
CA PRO A 86 13.75 17.67 0.71
C PRO A 86 13.72 16.18 1.06
N ILE A 87 12.76 15.41 0.55
CA ILE A 87 12.59 13.97 0.78
C ILE A 87 12.14 13.24 -0.49
N LEU A 88 12.43 11.94 -0.58
CA LEU A 88 11.86 11.11 -1.65
C LEU A 88 10.36 10.94 -1.40
N LYS A 89 9.56 11.11 -2.44
CA LYS A 89 8.13 10.82 -2.41
C LYS A 89 7.91 9.32 -2.60
N GLU A 90 8.07 8.57 -1.51
CA GLU A 90 7.84 7.12 -1.44
C GLU A 90 6.40 6.77 -0.97
N ARG A 91 5.72 7.73 -0.34
CA ARG A 91 4.42 7.58 0.32
C ARG A 91 3.71 8.93 0.42
N LEU A 92 2.40 8.91 0.63
CA LEU A 92 1.61 10.12 0.80
C LEU A 92 1.94 10.82 2.13
N PHE A 93 2.03 12.15 2.08
CA PHE A 93 2.12 13.02 3.25
C PHE A 93 0.74 13.47 3.73
N GLY A 94 0.64 13.77 5.02
CA GLY A 94 -0.53 14.41 5.61
C GLY A 94 -0.31 14.69 7.09
N LEU A 95 -1.34 15.22 7.73
CA LEU A 95 -1.36 15.67 9.10
C LEU A 95 -1.84 14.55 10.02
N THR A 96 -1.19 14.42 11.18
CA THR A 96 -1.70 13.63 12.29
C THR A 96 -2.89 14.32 12.97
N GLY A 97 -3.62 13.59 13.81
CA GLY A 97 -4.79 14.11 14.53
C GLY A 97 -4.52 15.42 15.28
N PRO A 98 -3.37 15.59 15.98
CA PRO A 98 -3.01 16.84 16.63
C PRO A 98 -2.57 17.98 15.69
N GLU A 99 -2.21 17.68 14.45
CA GLU A 99 -1.71 18.66 13.48
C GLU A 99 -2.83 19.28 12.62
N GLY A 100 -3.90 18.54 12.34
CA GLY A 100 -5.05 19.03 11.57
C GLY A 100 -6.13 19.70 12.43
N ASN A 101 -6.79 20.71 11.88
CA ASN A 101 -7.91 21.40 12.54
C ASN A 101 -9.18 20.52 12.61
N HIS A 102 -9.32 19.53 11.73
CA HIS A 102 -10.40 18.53 11.71
C HIS A 102 -9.94 17.09 11.97
N GLY A 103 -8.66 16.87 12.27
CA GLY A 103 -8.10 15.56 12.62
C GLY A 103 -7.00 15.13 11.67
N GLU A 104 -6.96 13.84 11.35
CA GLU A 104 -5.99 13.28 10.40
C GLU A 104 -6.39 13.67 8.98
N ASP A 105 -5.44 14.11 8.17
CA ASP A 105 -5.77 14.76 6.90
C ASP A 105 -4.66 14.58 5.86
N VAL A 106 -4.96 13.89 4.76
CA VAL A 106 -3.99 13.63 3.68
C VAL A 106 -3.82 14.87 2.82
N LYS A 107 -2.58 15.37 2.70
CA LYS A 107 -2.29 16.63 1.99
C LYS A 107 -1.79 16.41 0.57
N GLU A 108 -2.35 15.43 -0.11
CA GLU A 108 -1.89 14.94 -1.41
C GLU A 108 -3.06 14.75 -2.36
N CYS A 109 -2.83 14.87 -3.67
CA CYS A 109 -3.86 14.65 -4.68
C CYS A 109 -3.62 13.32 -5.42
N TYR A 110 -4.45 12.33 -5.12
CA TYR A 110 -4.41 11.00 -5.72
C TYR A 110 -5.82 10.47 -5.98
N TYR A 111 -5.96 9.62 -6.99
CA TYR A 111 -7.25 9.17 -7.48
C TYR A 111 -7.19 7.71 -7.91
N TYR A 112 -8.13 6.90 -7.42
CA TYR A 112 -8.33 5.53 -7.87
C TYR A 112 -9.25 5.54 -9.09
N LEU A 113 -8.68 5.24 -10.26
CA LEU A 113 -9.38 5.41 -11.54
C LEU A 113 -10.06 4.13 -12.02
N ASP A 114 -9.49 2.96 -11.71
CA ASP A 114 -10.04 1.67 -12.09
C ASP A 114 -9.48 0.53 -11.25
N ALA A 115 -10.25 -0.55 -11.10
CA ALA A 115 -9.80 -1.81 -10.53
C ALA A 115 -10.80 -2.93 -10.82
N THR A 116 -10.32 -4.17 -10.91
CA THR A 116 -11.16 -5.37 -10.89
C THR A 116 -11.03 -6.13 -9.57
N PRO A 117 -12.02 -6.95 -9.15
CA PRO A 117 -11.98 -7.61 -7.84
C PRO A 117 -10.81 -8.56 -7.60
N THR A 118 -10.30 -9.20 -8.64
CA THR A 118 -9.09 -10.03 -8.58
C THR A 118 -7.80 -9.21 -8.78
N HIS A 119 -7.92 -7.89 -8.93
CA HIS A 119 -6.84 -6.98 -9.29
C HIS A 119 -6.11 -7.44 -10.55
N SER A 120 -6.85 -8.04 -11.50
CA SER A 120 -6.34 -8.42 -12.82
C SER A 120 -6.09 -7.20 -13.70
N TYR A 121 -6.73 -6.09 -13.38
CA TYR A 121 -6.46 -4.75 -13.87
C TYR A 121 -6.67 -3.73 -12.75
N GLY A 122 -5.85 -2.68 -12.72
CA GLY A 122 -5.99 -1.55 -11.80
C GLY A 122 -5.28 -0.32 -12.34
N LYS A 123 -5.85 0.86 -12.07
CA LYS A 123 -5.29 2.16 -12.47
C LYS A 123 -5.52 3.21 -11.40
N ALA A 124 -4.49 3.97 -11.10
CA ALA A 124 -4.54 5.12 -10.21
C ALA A 124 -3.72 6.28 -10.78
N LEU A 125 -3.95 7.48 -10.24
CA LEU A 125 -3.27 8.71 -10.59
C LEU A 125 -2.75 9.36 -9.32
N TYR A 126 -1.50 9.84 -9.35
CA TYR A 126 -0.93 10.73 -8.33
C TYR A 126 -0.48 12.03 -9.00
N LYS A 127 -0.76 13.18 -8.37
CA LYS A 127 -0.30 14.50 -8.82
C LYS A 127 0.87 14.96 -7.97
N TYR A 128 2.02 15.18 -8.61
CA TYR A 128 3.25 15.54 -7.93
C TYR A 128 3.73 16.95 -8.35
N PRO A 129 3.86 17.92 -7.42
CA PRO A 129 4.34 19.26 -7.77
C PRO A 129 5.73 19.28 -8.41
N GLN A 130 5.95 20.21 -9.35
CA GLN A 130 7.28 20.50 -9.90
C GLN A 130 8.11 21.37 -8.96
N ALA A 131 7.45 22.17 -8.12
CA ALA A 131 8.07 22.93 -7.05
C ALA A 131 8.32 22.04 -5.82
N GLU A 132 9.12 22.53 -4.87
CA GLU A 132 9.25 21.87 -3.56
C GLU A 132 7.87 21.72 -2.90
N PHE A 133 7.58 20.50 -2.44
CA PHE A 133 6.34 20.20 -1.76
C PHE A 133 6.25 20.95 -0.41
N PRO A 134 5.14 21.64 -0.11
CA PRO A 134 5.07 22.64 0.96
C PRO A 134 4.79 22.04 2.35
N TYR A 135 5.57 21.04 2.77
CA TYR A 135 5.33 20.28 4.01
C TYR A 135 5.14 21.17 5.25
N GLY A 136 6.07 22.11 5.48
CA GLY A 136 6.06 22.96 6.67
C GLY A 136 4.86 23.92 6.69
N ARG A 137 4.53 24.52 5.54
CA ARG A 137 3.40 25.45 5.41
C ARG A 137 2.06 24.75 5.65
N LEU A 138 1.91 23.51 5.17
CA LEU A 138 0.70 22.72 5.41
C LEU A 138 0.49 22.43 6.91
N VAL A 139 1.55 22.11 7.65
CA VAL A 139 1.47 21.88 9.11
C VAL A 139 1.20 23.19 9.84
N GLU A 140 1.95 24.25 9.54
CA GLU A 140 1.86 25.53 10.25
C GLU A 140 0.49 26.20 10.07
N GLU A 141 -0.01 26.28 8.84
CA GLU A 141 -1.30 26.93 8.56
C GLU A 141 -2.46 26.17 9.21
N ASN A 142 -2.51 24.84 9.07
CA ASN A 142 -3.59 24.05 9.69
C ASN A 142 -3.52 24.07 11.23
N GLY A 143 -2.32 24.06 11.82
CA GLY A 143 -2.14 24.18 13.26
C GLY A 143 -2.61 25.53 13.84
N ASN A 144 -2.66 26.59 13.00
CA ASN A 144 -3.19 27.91 13.38
C ASN A 144 -4.70 28.06 13.14
N ARG A 145 -5.36 27.07 12.50
CA ARG A 145 -6.79 27.12 12.20
C ARG A 145 -7.64 26.49 13.30
N GLY A 146 -8.82 27.07 13.53
CA GLY A 146 -9.83 26.52 14.44
C GLY A 146 -10.77 25.53 13.74
N ARG A 147 -11.55 24.79 14.53
CA ARG A 147 -12.54 23.82 14.02
C ARG A 147 -13.64 24.41 13.12
N GLU A 148 -13.87 25.72 13.21
CA GLU A 148 -14.89 26.42 12.39
C GLU A 148 -14.34 26.88 11.02
N GLN A 149 -13.03 26.76 10.80
CA GLN A 149 -12.38 27.14 9.56
C GLN A 149 -12.19 25.90 8.66
N PRO A 150 -12.24 26.05 7.33
CA PRO A 150 -11.90 24.97 6.41
C PRO A 150 -10.43 24.57 6.58
N GLU A 151 -10.10 23.33 6.21
CA GLU A 151 -8.72 22.86 6.10
C GLU A 151 -7.94 23.71 5.07
N PHE A 152 -6.64 23.87 5.28
CA PHE A 152 -5.72 24.44 4.30
C PHE A 152 -5.14 23.31 3.45
N GLU A 153 -5.48 23.29 2.16
CA GLU A 153 -5.15 22.20 1.27
C GLU A 153 -3.95 22.46 0.38
N LEU A 154 -3.40 21.39 -0.20
CA LEU A 154 -2.28 21.48 -1.13
C LEU A 154 -2.51 22.50 -2.27
N PRO A 155 -3.69 22.57 -2.93
CA PRO A 155 -3.94 23.59 -3.95
C PRO A 155 -3.89 25.02 -3.43
N ASP A 156 -4.26 25.27 -2.17
CA ASP A 156 -4.25 26.61 -1.57
C ASP A 156 -2.83 27.18 -1.38
N THR A 157 -1.82 26.31 -1.48
CA THR A 157 -0.41 26.72 -1.37
C THR A 157 0.10 27.41 -2.64
N GLY A 158 -0.58 27.24 -3.77
CA GLY A 158 -0.16 27.74 -5.09
C GLY A 158 0.81 26.81 -5.83
N VAL A 159 1.20 25.66 -5.28
CA VAL A 159 2.17 24.75 -5.93
C VAL A 159 1.68 24.10 -7.23
N PHE A 160 0.39 24.21 -7.53
CA PHE A 160 -0.22 23.78 -8.79
C PHE A 160 -0.59 24.93 -9.73
N GLU A 161 -0.22 26.18 -9.40
CA GLU A 161 -0.42 27.31 -10.31
C GLU A 161 0.24 27.05 -11.66
N GLU A 162 -0.42 27.50 -12.74
CA GLU A 162 0.00 27.26 -14.13
C GLU A 162 0.16 25.76 -14.49
N ASP A 163 -0.59 24.87 -13.83
CA ASP A 163 -0.50 23.42 -14.03
C ASP A 163 0.91 22.84 -13.78
N ARG A 164 1.71 23.46 -12.89
CA ARG A 164 3.11 23.08 -12.60
C ARG A 164 3.23 21.82 -11.74
N TYR A 165 2.73 20.71 -12.26
CA TYR A 165 2.80 19.40 -11.65
C TYR A 165 3.03 18.30 -12.70
N PHE A 166 3.38 17.12 -12.21
CA PHE A 166 3.39 15.88 -12.97
C PHE A 166 2.15 15.07 -12.63
N ASP A 167 1.47 14.52 -13.65
CA ASP A 167 0.57 13.40 -13.44
C ASP A 167 1.39 12.10 -13.52
N LEU A 168 1.34 11.26 -12.50
CA LEU A 168 1.84 9.89 -12.52
C LEU A 168 0.65 8.93 -12.59
N PHE A 169 0.43 8.33 -13.75
CA PHE A 169 -0.47 7.19 -13.87
C PHE A 169 0.26 5.90 -13.48
N VAL A 170 -0.31 5.18 -12.53
CA VAL A 170 0.12 3.84 -12.12
C VAL A 170 -0.91 2.84 -12.64
N GLU A 171 -0.48 1.94 -13.52
CA GLU A 171 -1.33 0.88 -14.07
C GLU A 171 -0.73 -0.50 -13.78
N TYR A 172 -1.59 -1.41 -13.31
CA TYR A 172 -1.28 -2.82 -13.07
C TYR A 172 -2.17 -3.72 -13.93
N ALA A 173 -1.60 -4.77 -14.49
CA ALA A 173 -2.33 -5.81 -15.21
C ALA A 173 -1.73 -7.19 -14.92
N LYS A 174 -2.52 -8.27 -15.10
CA LYS A 174 -2.06 -9.64 -14.84
C LYS A 174 -2.14 -10.54 -16.06
N GLY A 175 -0.99 -11.07 -16.48
CA GLY A 175 -0.92 -12.18 -17.44
C GLY A 175 -1.26 -13.53 -16.80
N GLY A 176 -1.07 -13.65 -15.48
CA GLY A 176 -1.34 -14.83 -14.66
C GLY A 176 -1.37 -14.48 -13.17
N PRO A 177 -1.67 -15.45 -12.28
CA PRO A 177 -1.68 -15.23 -10.83
C PRO A 177 -0.36 -14.69 -10.26
N ASN A 178 0.78 -15.00 -10.88
CA ASN A 178 2.11 -14.54 -10.48
C ASN A 178 2.87 -13.85 -11.62
N ASP A 179 2.16 -13.27 -12.58
CA ASP A 179 2.74 -12.52 -13.70
C ASP A 179 2.08 -11.15 -13.79
N LEU A 180 2.77 -10.16 -13.22
CA LEU A 180 2.30 -8.79 -13.05
C LEU A 180 2.99 -7.86 -14.05
N LEU A 181 2.20 -7.14 -14.83
CA LEU A 181 2.62 -6.07 -15.72
C LEU A 181 2.42 -4.75 -15.00
N VAL A 182 3.40 -3.87 -15.08
CA VAL A 182 3.41 -2.57 -14.38
C VAL A 182 3.77 -1.47 -15.37
N ALA A 183 2.96 -0.43 -15.44
CA ALA A 183 3.27 0.75 -16.22
C ALA A 183 3.17 2.02 -15.35
N TYR A 184 4.23 2.81 -15.40
CA TYR A 184 4.28 4.15 -14.81
C TYR A 184 4.37 5.16 -15.95
N GLU A 185 3.33 5.96 -16.12
CA GLU A 185 3.27 6.98 -17.17
C GLU A 185 3.23 8.36 -16.55
N VAL A 186 4.32 9.12 -16.74
CA VAL A 186 4.48 10.47 -16.22
C VAL A 186 4.14 11.46 -17.32
N HIS A 187 3.30 12.44 -17.02
CA HIS A 187 3.01 13.59 -17.90
C HIS A 187 3.47 14.88 -17.23
N ASN A 188 4.26 15.68 -17.93
CA ASN A 188 4.53 17.06 -17.52
C ASN A 188 3.33 17.94 -17.93
N ARG A 189 2.57 18.45 -16.94
CA ARG A 189 1.44 19.35 -17.21
C ARG A 189 1.83 20.82 -17.28
N GLY A 190 2.99 21.16 -16.74
CA GLY A 190 3.48 22.52 -16.65
C GLY A 190 3.91 23.10 -18.01
N PRO A 191 4.14 24.43 -18.05
CA PRO A 191 4.45 25.16 -19.26
C PRO A 191 5.93 25.08 -19.66
N GLU A 192 6.79 24.47 -18.83
CA GLU A 192 8.25 24.42 -18.98
C GLU A 192 8.78 22.99 -18.92
N ALA A 193 9.95 22.76 -19.51
CA ALA A 193 10.63 21.49 -19.35
C ALA A 193 11.02 21.25 -17.88
N ALA A 194 10.75 20.05 -17.37
CA ALA A 194 10.98 19.72 -15.97
C ALA A 194 11.68 18.36 -15.83
N GLU A 195 12.53 18.25 -14.80
CA GLU A 195 13.25 17.02 -14.46
C GLU A 195 12.47 16.24 -13.39
N LEU A 196 12.46 14.92 -13.52
CA LEU A 196 11.87 14.00 -12.56
C LEU A 196 12.71 12.74 -12.46
N TRP A 197 13.05 12.35 -11.24
CA TRP A 197 13.61 11.05 -10.96
C TRP A 197 12.49 10.10 -10.56
N LEU A 198 12.33 9.02 -11.32
CA LEU A 198 11.36 7.95 -11.07
C LEU A 198 12.11 6.69 -10.64
N LEU A 199 11.76 6.17 -9.46
CA LEU A 199 12.41 5.04 -8.82
C LEU A 199 11.40 3.92 -8.52
N PRO A 200 11.08 3.03 -9.48
CA PRO A 200 10.42 1.77 -9.17
C PRO A 200 11.20 1.03 -8.09
N THR A 201 10.57 0.82 -6.94
CA THR A 201 11.20 0.32 -5.73
C THR A 201 10.57 -1.02 -5.35
N LEU A 202 11.39 -2.05 -5.18
CA LEU A 202 10.99 -3.39 -4.81
C LEU A 202 11.64 -3.75 -3.47
N TRP A 203 10.87 -4.23 -2.49
CA TRP A 203 11.41 -4.58 -1.18
C TRP A 203 10.65 -5.69 -0.48
N PHE A 204 11.36 -6.38 0.41
CA PHE A 204 10.75 -7.30 1.34
C PHE A 204 10.37 -6.58 2.65
N ARG A 205 9.16 -6.87 3.17
CA ARG A 205 8.79 -6.48 4.53
C ARG A 205 9.74 -7.15 5.51
N ASN A 206 10.29 -6.38 6.45
CA ASN A 206 11.22 -6.95 7.41
C ASN A 206 10.50 -7.88 8.38
N THR A 207 10.81 -9.17 8.33
CA THR A 207 10.30 -10.19 9.25
C THR A 207 11.40 -10.94 9.98
N TRP A 208 12.67 -10.68 9.66
CA TRP A 208 13.83 -11.40 10.20
C TRP A 208 14.49 -10.66 11.37
N ALA A 209 14.36 -9.33 11.45
CA ALA A 209 15.10 -8.54 12.43
C ALA A 209 14.52 -8.57 13.85
N TRP A 210 13.38 -9.23 14.09
CA TRP A 210 12.58 -9.12 15.33
C TRP A 210 12.91 -10.15 16.41
N GLY A 211 13.75 -11.14 16.13
CA GLY A 211 14.13 -12.17 17.11
C GLY A 211 13.00 -13.14 17.50
N ARG A 212 11.94 -13.21 16.69
CA ARG A 212 10.84 -14.17 16.82
C ARG A 212 11.03 -15.37 15.89
N GLN A 213 10.31 -16.45 16.16
CA GLN A 213 10.31 -17.71 15.39
C GLN A 213 8.88 -18.06 15.00
N GLY A 214 8.70 -18.83 13.92
CA GLY A 214 7.39 -19.29 13.46
C GLY A 214 7.23 -19.12 11.95
N GLU A 215 6.03 -19.42 11.44
CA GLU A 215 5.73 -19.32 10.00
C GLU A 215 6.00 -17.91 9.45
N ASP A 216 5.89 -16.89 10.28
CA ASP A 216 5.99 -15.48 9.85
C ASP A 216 7.40 -14.91 9.95
N TYR A 217 8.32 -15.63 10.59
CA TYR A 217 9.68 -15.18 10.92
C TYR A 217 10.67 -16.16 10.30
N GLY A 218 10.84 -16.04 8.98
CA GLY A 218 11.75 -16.88 8.20
C GLY A 218 13.14 -16.27 8.02
N PRO A 219 14.02 -16.96 7.28
CA PRO A 219 15.33 -16.42 6.93
C PRO A 219 15.19 -15.14 6.11
N GLU A 220 16.20 -14.26 6.23
CA GLU A 220 16.30 -13.04 5.45
C GLU A 220 16.22 -13.36 3.95
N PRO A 221 15.27 -12.76 3.21
CA PRO A 221 15.12 -12.95 1.78
C PRO A 221 16.24 -12.22 1.02
N GLN A 222 16.35 -12.42 -0.29
CA GLN A 222 17.39 -11.77 -1.07
C GLN A 222 16.85 -11.22 -2.39
N LEU A 223 17.34 -10.04 -2.73
CA LEU A 223 17.29 -9.39 -4.04
C LEU A 223 18.72 -9.30 -4.56
N TRP A 224 18.93 -9.58 -5.85
CA TRP A 224 20.21 -9.32 -6.50
C TRP A 224 20.02 -8.96 -7.97
N TRP A 225 20.97 -8.21 -8.52
CA TRP A 225 21.03 -7.92 -9.94
C TRP A 225 21.62 -9.10 -10.72
N GLU A 226 20.92 -9.56 -11.75
CA GLU A 226 21.37 -10.64 -12.64
C GLU A 226 20.83 -10.41 -14.05
N ASP A 227 21.69 -10.46 -15.06
CA ASP A 227 21.32 -10.34 -16.48
C ASP A 227 20.42 -9.14 -16.84
N GLY A 228 20.63 -7.99 -16.20
CA GLY A 228 19.84 -6.78 -16.47
C GLY A 228 18.46 -6.76 -15.79
N MET A 229 18.21 -7.70 -14.88
CA MET A 229 16.96 -7.86 -14.13
C MET A 229 17.26 -7.95 -12.62
N VAL A 230 16.22 -7.88 -11.80
CA VAL A 230 16.33 -8.17 -10.37
C VAL A 230 15.73 -9.54 -10.10
N GLU A 231 16.55 -10.43 -9.55
CA GLU A 231 16.11 -11.72 -9.04
C GLU A 231 15.75 -11.59 -7.56
N CYS A 232 14.70 -12.31 -7.17
CA CYS A 232 14.12 -12.28 -5.83
C CYS A 232 13.99 -13.70 -5.31
N ASN A 233 14.38 -13.93 -4.06
CA ASN A 233 14.19 -15.22 -3.40
C ASN A 233 13.62 -15.03 -2.00
N HIS A 234 12.49 -15.68 -1.74
CA HIS A 234 11.89 -15.72 -0.41
C HIS A 234 11.40 -17.14 -0.12
N HIS A 235 11.73 -17.64 1.07
CA HIS A 235 11.52 -19.05 1.45
C HIS A 235 10.08 -19.58 1.25
N GLN A 236 9.04 -18.78 1.52
CA GLN A 236 7.63 -19.14 1.25
C GLN A 236 7.08 -18.67 -0.10
N LEU A 237 7.36 -17.43 -0.51
CA LEU A 237 6.81 -16.86 -1.75
C LEU A 237 7.43 -17.49 -3.01
N GLY A 238 8.66 -18.01 -2.91
CA GLY A 238 9.41 -18.61 -4.01
C GLY A 238 10.30 -17.58 -4.72
N ARG A 239 10.69 -17.93 -5.96
CA ARG A 239 11.55 -17.09 -6.80
C ARG A 239 10.75 -16.25 -7.79
N PHE A 240 11.10 -14.97 -7.86
CA PHE A 240 10.52 -14.00 -8.77
C PHE A 240 11.62 -13.22 -9.50
N THR A 241 11.28 -12.67 -10.66
CA THR A 241 12.15 -11.79 -11.43
C THR A 241 11.39 -10.50 -11.73
N LEU A 242 11.99 -9.34 -11.44
CA LEU A 242 11.55 -8.03 -11.92
C LEU A 242 12.37 -7.66 -13.16
N ALA A 243 11.70 -7.59 -14.30
CA ALA A 243 12.27 -7.19 -15.57
C ALA A 243 11.90 -5.74 -15.91
N PHE A 244 12.73 -5.09 -16.74
CA PHE A 244 12.57 -3.71 -17.18
C PHE A 244 12.54 -3.65 -18.72
N GLU A 245 11.60 -2.91 -19.31
CA GLU A 245 11.57 -2.73 -20.77
C GLU A 245 12.71 -1.84 -21.24
N THR A 246 12.93 -0.74 -20.51
CA THR A 246 14.08 0.15 -20.68
C THR A 246 15.00 -0.04 -19.49
N ALA A 247 16.28 -0.31 -19.73
CA ALA A 247 17.25 -0.47 -18.65
C ALA A 247 17.31 0.80 -17.79
N PRO A 248 17.31 0.69 -16.44
CA PRO A 248 17.52 1.84 -15.59
C PRO A 248 18.94 2.39 -15.75
N GLU A 249 19.14 3.66 -15.45
CA GLU A 249 20.47 4.26 -15.42
C GLU A 249 21.34 3.58 -14.36
N GLN A 250 20.74 3.27 -13.20
CA GLN A 250 21.37 2.54 -12.12
C GLN A 250 20.36 1.65 -11.39
N ALA A 251 20.80 0.46 -10.99
CA ALA A 251 20.09 -0.38 -10.04
C ALA A 251 20.72 -0.21 -8.65
N LEU A 252 20.01 0.49 -7.75
CA LEU A 252 20.45 0.80 -6.41
C LEU A 252 19.94 -0.27 -5.44
N PHE A 253 20.79 -0.75 -4.53
CA PHE A 253 20.43 -1.78 -3.55
C PHE A 253 20.74 -1.34 -2.12
N THR A 254 19.92 -1.81 -1.18
CA THR A 254 20.09 -1.64 0.26
C THR A 254 19.33 -2.73 1.00
N ASN A 255 19.25 -2.62 2.33
CA ASN A 255 18.40 -3.47 3.15
C ASN A 255 17.26 -2.68 3.78
N ASN A 256 16.08 -3.30 3.90
CA ASN A 256 14.95 -2.76 4.66
C ASN A 256 15.24 -2.88 6.16
N GLU A 257 16.26 -2.18 6.63
CA GLU A 257 16.78 -2.18 7.99
C GLU A 257 16.76 -0.76 8.57
N THR A 258 16.44 -0.63 9.85
CA THR A 258 16.31 0.68 10.50
C THR A 258 17.67 1.38 10.56
N ASN A 259 17.73 2.65 10.15
CA ASN A 259 18.89 3.51 10.34
C ASN A 259 18.97 3.98 11.80
N ARG A 260 19.63 3.19 12.64
CA ARG A 260 19.81 3.42 14.08
C ARG A 260 20.71 4.62 14.35
N GLU A 261 21.68 4.88 13.48
CA GLU A 261 22.59 6.01 13.64
C GLU A 261 21.83 7.33 13.55
N ARG A 262 20.98 7.46 12.53
CA ARG A 262 20.16 8.66 12.32
C ARG A 262 19.10 8.84 13.40
N LEU A 263 18.42 7.76 13.79
CA LEU A 263 17.24 7.86 14.67
C LEU A 263 17.57 7.84 16.16
N TYR A 264 18.63 7.12 16.53
CA TYR A 264 18.91 6.80 17.93
C TYR A 264 20.37 7.08 18.34
N GLY A 265 21.22 7.59 17.43
CA GLY A 265 22.64 7.80 17.69
C GLY A 265 23.42 6.51 17.97
N ALA A 266 22.88 5.36 17.55
CA ALA A 266 23.47 4.04 17.79
C ALA A 266 24.00 3.44 16.48
N ALA A 267 25.15 2.76 16.53
CA ALA A 267 25.78 2.18 15.34
C ALA A 267 24.84 1.24 14.57
N ASN A 268 24.86 1.34 13.25
CA ASN A 268 24.14 0.40 12.40
C ASN A 268 24.88 -0.96 12.37
N PRO A 269 24.18 -2.11 12.43
CA PRO A 269 24.82 -3.42 12.27
C PRO A 269 25.50 -3.60 10.90
N GLN A 270 25.03 -2.86 9.90
CA GLN A 270 25.55 -2.83 8.54
C GLN A 270 25.37 -1.43 7.92
N PRO A 271 26.16 -1.04 6.91
CA PRO A 271 26.12 0.32 6.37
C PRO A 271 24.91 0.61 5.46
N TYR A 272 24.25 -0.42 4.93
CA TYR A 272 23.15 -0.28 3.97
C TYR A 272 21.81 -0.45 4.68
N VAL A 273 21.09 0.66 4.84
CA VAL A 273 19.85 0.76 5.64
C VAL A 273 18.72 1.42 4.83
N LYS A 274 17.50 1.43 5.36
CA LYS A 274 16.23 1.70 4.66
C LYS A 274 16.22 3.01 3.86
N ASP A 275 16.90 4.05 4.35
CA ASP A 275 16.94 5.40 3.74
C ASP A 275 18.09 5.59 2.73
N ALA A 276 18.79 4.52 2.34
CA ALA A 276 19.95 4.60 1.44
C ALA A 276 19.68 5.37 0.14
N PHE A 277 18.52 5.19 -0.50
CA PHE A 277 18.20 5.88 -1.77
C PHE A 277 17.99 7.38 -1.55
N HIS A 278 17.38 7.75 -0.43
CA HIS A 278 17.23 9.15 -0.04
C HIS A 278 18.61 9.80 0.19
N ARG A 279 19.48 9.12 0.95
CA ARG A 279 20.85 9.62 1.18
C ARG A 279 21.70 9.67 -0.09
N TYR A 280 21.51 8.70 -0.99
CA TYR A 280 22.21 8.64 -2.26
C TYR A 280 21.82 9.80 -3.18
N LEU A 281 20.51 9.98 -3.42
CA LEU A 281 20.00 10.89 -4.43
C LEU A 281 19.92 12.35 -3.93
N ILE A 282 19.44 12.55 -2.69
CA ILE A 282 19.18 13.88 -2.13
C ILE A 282 20.37 14.39 -1.32
N GLU A 283 20.98 13.54 -0.48
CA GLU A 283 22.13 13.94 0.35
C GLU A 283 23.49 13.73 -0.36
N GLY A 284 23.51 13.20 -1.58
CA GLY A 284 24.72 12.97 -2.38
C GLY A 284 25.68 11.90 -1.84
N GLN A 285 25.25 11.07 -0.90
CA GLN A 285 26.07 10.05 -0.25
C GLN A 285 26.18 8.78 -1.11
N GLN A 286 27.11 8.80 -2.08
CA GLN A 286 27.31 7.70 -3.03
C GLN A 286 27.55 6.32 -2.40
N ARG A 287 28.13 6.27 -1.19
CA ARG A 287 28.40 5.02 -0.45
C ARG A 287 27.21 4.50 0.37
N ALA A 288 26.06 5.17 0.32
CA ALA A 288 24.87 4.76 1.05
C ALA A 288 24.24 3.47 0.50
N VAL A 289 24.47 3.15 -0.77
CA VAL A 289 23.91 1.98 -1.47
C VAL A 289 24.94 0.86 -1.57
N ASN A 290 24.47 -0.39 -1.66
CA ASN A 290 25.31 -1.57 -1.72
C ASN A 290 25.89 -1.78 -3.13
N PRO A 291 27.22 -1.63 -3.33
CA PRO A 291 27.86 -1.79 -4.63
C PRO A 291 27.86 -3.25 -5.13
N ALA A 292 27.62 -4.22 -4.25
CA ALA A 292 27.46 -5.62 -4.66
C ALA A 292 26.13 -5.89 -5.37
N GLN A 293 25.23 -4.90 -5.45
CA GLN A 293 23.91 -5.00 -6.07
C GLN A 293 23.08 -6.15 -5.49
N THR A 294 23.11 -6.29 -4.16
CA THR A 294 22.32 -7.25 -3.39
C THR A 294 21.67 -6.60 -2.18
N GLY A 295 20.59 -7.18 -1.66
CA GLY A 295 19.99 -6.78 -0.39
C GLY A 295 18.54 -7.23 -0.25
N THR A 296 17.75 -6.51 0.54
CA THR A 296 16.31 -6.77 0.73
C THR A 296 15.41 -5.65 0.22
N LYS A 297 16.00 -4.55 -0.27
CA LYS A 297 15.32 -3.41 -0.91
C LYS A 297 16.15 -2.91 -2.09
N MET A 298 15.51 -2.65 -3.23
CA MET A 298 16.16 -2.11 -4.41
C MET A 298 15.32 -1.00 -5.05
N ALA A 299 15.96 -0.08 -5.76
CA ALA A 299 15.32 0.93 -6.59
C ALA A 299 16.00 1.02 -7.96
N ALA A 300 15.20 1.06 -9.02
CA ALA A 300 15.66 1.28 -10.39
C ALA A 300 15.63 2.78 -10.70
N LEU A 301 16.78 3.44 -10.84
CA LEU A 301 16.85 4.89 -11.04
C LEU A 301 16.67 5.24 -12.52
N TYR A 302 15.68 6.08 -12.81
CA TYR A 302 15.48 6.73 -14.10
C TYR A 302 15.45 8.24 -13.91
N HIS A 303 16.26 8.99 -14.67
CA HIS A 303 16.17 10.45 -14.75
C HIS A 303 15.43 10.84 -16.03
N LEU A 304 14.26 11.47 -15.86
CA LEU A 304 13.38 11.88 -16.93
C LEU A 304 13.47 13.39 -17.09
N LYS A 305 13.75 13.86 -18.31
CA LYS A 305 13.58 15.25 -18.69
C LYS A 305 12.40 15.34 -19.65
N LEU A 306 11.33 15.99 -19.21
CA LEU A 306 10.06 16.05 -19.95
C LEU A 306 9.80 17.49 -20.41
N GLU A 307 9.68 17.69 -21.71
CA GLU A 307 9.21 18.94 -22.32
C GLU A 307 7.75 19.23 -21.94
N PRO A 308 7.25 20.47 -22.10
CA PRO A 308 5.86 20.82 -21.78
C PRO A 308 4.85 19.91 -22.50
N GLY A 309 3.92 19.32 -21.75
CA GLY A 309 2.92 18.38 -22.27
C GLY A 309 3.47 17.01 -22.69
N GLN A 310 4.79 16.77 -22.57
CA GLN A 310 5.38 15.48 -22.89
C GLN A 310 5.01 14.43 -21.83
N SER A 311 4.83 13.20 -22.28
CA SER A 311 4.76 12.04 -21.40
C SER A 311 5.84 11.01 -21.69
N GLN A 312 6.20 10.25 -20.65
CA GLN A 312 7.06 9.09 -20.77
C GLN A 312 6.48 7.92 -19.98
N ARG A 313 6.46 6.74 -20.61
CA ARG A 313 5.94 5.51 -20.03
C ARG A 313 7.09 4.54 -19.76
N LEU A 314 7.21 4.11 -18.50
CA LEU A 314 8.12 3.04 -18.09
C LEU A 314 7.32 1.77 -17.84
N CYS A 315 7.73 0.67 -18.49
CA CYS A 315 7.11 -0.64 -18.35
C CYS A 315 8.03 -1.59 -17.58
N LEU A 316 7.48 -2.26 -16.58
CA LEU A 316 8.13 -3.32 -15.80
C LEU A 316 7.27 -4.57 -15.79
N ARG A 317 7.88 -5.70 -15.42
CA ARG A 317 7.15 -6.96 -15.27
C ARG A 317 7.73 -7.79 -14.14
N LEU A 318 6.91 -8.11 -13.13
CA LEU A 318 7.27 -8.97 -12.02
C LEU A 318 6.62 -10.33 -12.24
N PHE A 319 7.40 -11.40 -12.37
CA PHE A 319 6.87 -12.74 -12.59
C PHE A 319 7.57 -13.81 -11.76
N SER A 320 6.84 -14.86 -11.36
CA SER A 320 7.46 -16.05 -10.77
C SER A 320 8.24 -16.83 -11.83
N HIS A 321 9.22 -17.63 -11.39
CA HIS A 321 9.96 -18.51 -12.30
C HIS A 321 9.03 -19.53 -13.01
N ASP A 322 7.96 -19.98 -12.36
CA ASP A 322 6.98 -20.91 -12.94
C ASP A 322 6.09 -20.27 -14.01
N GLU A 323 5.86 -18.95 -13.92
CA GLU A 323 5.04 -18.19 -14.88
C GLU A 323 5.92 -17.31 -15.80
N ARG A 324 7.20 -17.65 -15.95
CA ARG A 324 8.17 -16.85 -16.73
C ARG A 324 7.72 -16.68 -18.18
N PRO A 325 7.53 -15.44 -18.67
CA PRO A 325 7.15 -15.20 -20.05
C PRO A 325 8.33 -15.46 -21.00
N LYS A 326 8.04 -16.05 -22.17
CA LYS A 326 9.04 -16.25 -23.23
C LYS A 326 9.67 -14.94 -23.70
N ARG A 327 8.89 -13.86 -23.71
CA ARG A 327 9.32 -12.49 -24.01
C ARG A 327 8.62 -11.55 -23.01
N PRO A 328 9.35 -10.95 -22.06
CA PRO A 328 8.74 -10.08 -21.05
C PRO A 328 8.02 -8.86 -21.64
N PHE A 329 8.57 -8.27 -22.71
CA PHE A 329 8.13 -7.00 -23.30
C PHE A 329 7.79 -7.07 -24.81
N GLY A 330 7.39 -5.93 -25.38
CA GLY A 330 6.98 -5.79 -26.78
C GLY A 330 5.51 -6.08 -27.02
N LYS A 331 5.14 -6.47 -28.25
CA LYS A 331 3.73 -6.60 -28.68
C LYS A 331 2.88 -7.53 -27.81
N SER A 332 3.47 -8.52 -27.15
CA SER A 332 2.74 -9.41 -26.23
C SER A 332 2.39 -8.70 -24.93
N TYR A 333 3.29 -7.88 -24.39
CA TYR A 333 3.06 -7.07 -23.20
C TYR A 333 1.92 -6.07 -23.43
N THR A 334 2.00 -5.28 -24.51
CA THR A 334 0.96 -4.30 -24.87
C THR A 334 -0.41 -4.97 -25.05
N ARG A 335 -0.48 -6.08 -25.78
CA ARG A 335 -1.74 -6.81 -26.00
C ARG A 335 -2.32 -7.39 -24.71
N LEU A 336 -1.49 -7.87 -23.79
CA LEU A 336 -1.96 -8.35 -22.48
C LEU A 336 -2.54 -7.20 -21.65
N PHE A 337 -1.88 -6.05 -21.66
CA PHE A 337 -2.34 -4.85 -20.97
C PHE A 337 -3.70 -4.37 -21.50
N GLU A 338 -3.82 -4.22 -22.83
CA GLU A 338 -5.05 -3.85 -23.50
C GLU A 338 -6.16 -4.89 -23.27
N SER A 339 -5.81 -6.18 -23.26
CA SER A 339 -6.76 -7.25 -22.99
C SER A 339 -7.29 -7.20 -21.55
N CYS A 340 -6.43 -6.94 -20.56
CA CYS A 340 -6.87 -6.79 -19.16
C CYS A 340 -7.80 -5.59 -18.99
N ARG A 341 -7.49 -4.46 -19.63
CA ARG A 341 -8.37 -3.28 -19.66
C ARG A 341 -9.72 -3.59 -20.31
N GLY A 342 -9.72 -4.22 -21.49
CA GLY A 342 -10.96 -4.61 -22.18
C GLY A 342 -11.80 -5.63 -21.39
N GLN A 343 -11.17 -6.53 -20.64
CA GLN A 343 -11.87 -7.45 -19.73
C GLN A 343 -12.49 -6.72 -18.54
N ALA A 344 -11.84 -5.68 -18.01
CA ALA A 344 -12.42 -4.82 -16.97
C ALA A 344 -13.63 -4.05 -17.52
N ASP A 345 -13.53 -3.52 -18.75
CA ASP A 345 -14.64 -2.86 -19.43
C ASP A 345 -15.84 -3.80 -19.61
N GLU A 346 -15.61 -5.03 -20.08
CA GLU A 346 -16.64 -6.06 -20.22
C GLU A 346 -17.29 -6.41 -18.86
N PHE A 347 -16.47 -6.57 -17.81
CA PHE A 347 -16.94 -6.91 -16.46
C PHE A 347 -17.89 -5.86 -15.88
N TYR A 348 -17.56 -4.58 -16.04
CA TYR A 348 -18.38 -3.48 -15.56
C TYR A 348 -19.60 -3.22 -16.45
N ALA A 349 -19.46 -3.28 -17.77
CA ALA A 349 -20.57 -3.12 -18.71
C ALA A 349 -21.70 -4.13 -18.48
N ALA A 350 -21.37 -5.36 -18.07
CA ALA A 350 -22.35 -6.40 -17.78
C ALA A 350 -23.19 -6.15 -16.51
N ARG A 351 -22.78 -5.24 -15.61
CA ARG A 351 -23.38 -5.07 -14.27
C ARG A 351 -24.38 -3.94 -14.17
N ASP A 352 -24.25 -2.90 -14.98
CA ASP A 352 -25.22 -1.80 -14.96
C ASP A 352 -25.40 -1.17 -16.36
N PRO A 353 -26.17 -1.82 -17.25
CA PRO A 353 -26.32 -1.39 -18.64
C PRO A 353 -27.17 -0.11 -18.79
N GLY A 354 -27.81 0.39 -17.73
CA GLY A 354 -28.73 1.52 -17.76
C GLY A 354 -28.12 2.88 -17.41
N LEU A 355 -26.88 2.91 -16.93
CA LEU A 355 -26.21 4.16 -16.52
C LEU A 355 -25.80 5.01 -17.72
N SER A 356 -25.86 6.34 -17.55
CA SER A 356 -25.21 7.30 -18.45
C SER A 356 -23.70 7.09 -18.48
N GLU A 357 -22.98 7.70 -19.43
CA GLU A 357 -21.52 7.59 -19.48
C GLU A 357 -20.86 8.20 -18.23
N GLU A 358 -21.36 9.36 -17.79
CA GLU A 358 -20.88 10.04 -16.58
C GLU A 358 -21.16 9.22 -15.31
N ASP A 359 -22.39 8.74 -15.13
CA ASP A 359 -22.75 7.90 -13.98
C ASP A 359 -21.94 6.60 -13.96
N ARG A 360 -21.68 6.01 -15.13
CA ARG A 360 -20.85 4.80 -15.24
C ARG A 360 -19.42 5.05 -14.83
N LEU A 361 -18.86 6.22 -15.17
CA LEU A 361 -17.52 6.61 -14.75
C LEU A 361 -17.44 6.80 -13.23
N ILE A 362 -18.38 7.57 -12.66
CA ILE A 362 -18.46 7.81 -11.20
C ILE A 362 -18.60 6.48 -10.46
N TRP A 363 -19.51 5.62 -10.92
CA TRP A 363 -19.78 4.32 -10.34
C TRP A 363 -18.55 3.41 -10.37
N ARG A 364 -17.86 3.34 -11.50
CA ARG A 364 -16.64 2.52 -11.65
C ARG A 364 -15.49 3.04 -10.78
N GLN A 365 -15.30 4.36 -10.69
CA GLN A 365 -14.28 4.95 -9.82
C GLN A 365 -14.61 4.75 -8.33
N ALA A 366 -15.88 4.82 -7.93
CA ALA A 366 -16.29 4.49 -6.56
C ALA A 366 -15.93 3.04 -6.20
N TYR A 367 -16.13 2.09 -7.11
CA TYR A 367 -15.66 0.72 -6.92
C TYR A 367 -14.15 0.58 -6.96
N ALA A 368 -13.45 1.37 -7.79
CA ALA A 368 -12.00 1.42 -7.75
C ALA A 368 -11.53 1.82 -6.35
N GLY A 369 -12.09 2.87 -5.76
CA GLY A 369 -11.79 3.27 -4.38
C GLY A 369 -11.96 2.12 -3.38
N LEU A 370 -13.11 1.44 -3.43
CA LEU A 370 -13.35 0.27 -2.58
C LEU A 370 -12.29 -0.84 -2.77
N LEU A 371 -11.91 -1.12 -4.01
CA LEU A 371 -10.95 -2.19 -4.30
C LEU A 371 -9.50 -1.80 -3.98
N TRP A 372 -9.13 -0.53 -4.13
CA TRP A 372 -7.81 0.00 -3.76
C TRP A 372 -7.66 0.16 -2.24
N SER A 373 -8.75 0.33 -1.49
CA SER A 373 -8.71 0.38 0.00
C SER A 373 -8.63 -1.00 0.68
N LYS A 374 -8.44 -2.09 -0.07
CA LYS A 374 -8.12 -3.39 0.54
C LYS A 374 -6.68 -3.37 1.03
N GLN A 375 -6.42 -3.61 2.31
CA GLN A 375 -5.06 -3.58 2.85
C GLN A 375 -4.72 -4.87 3.59
N PHE A 376 -3.45 -5.28 3.49
CA PHE A 376 -2.89 -6.23 4.42
C PHE A 376 -2.80 -5.58 5.80
N TYR A 377 -3.53 -6.14 6.76
CA TYR A 377 -3.54 -5.68 8.13
C TYR A 377 -3.05 -6.80 9.05
N PHE A 378 -1.90 -6.59 9.68
CA PHE A 378 -1.33 -7.51 10.64
C PHE A 378 -1.18 -6.85 11.99
N TYR A 379 -1.80 -7.42 13.01
CA TYR A 379 -1.71 -6.94 14.38
C TYR A 379 -2.02 -8.07 15.35
N SER A 380 -1.03 -8.42 16.17
CA SER A 380 -1.20 -9.35 17.29
C SER A 380 -1.08 -8.57 18.58
N VAL A 381 -2.17 -8.48 19.33
CA VAL A 381 -2.19 -7.71 20.58
C VAL A 381 -1.21 -8.30 21.59
N ALA A 382 -1.14 -9.63 21.71
CA ALA A 382 -0.13 -10.31 22.54
C ALA A 382 1.29 -9.91 22.18
N HIS A 383 1.70 -10.10 20.92
CA HIS A 383 3.06 -9.79 20.49
C HIS A 383 3.38 -8.30 20.58
N TRP A 384 2.39 -7.43 20.36
CA TRP A 384 2.54 -5.99 20.54
C TRP A 384 2.85 -5.68 22.00
N LEU A 385 2.02 -6.14 22.95
CA LEU A 385 2.21 -5.91 24.39
C LEU A 385 3.56 -6.43 24.90
N GLU A 386 3.98 -7.61 24.43
CA GLU A 386 5.28 -8.21 24.77
C GLU A 386 6.47 -7.43 24.20
N GLY A 387 6.30 -6.84 23.01
CA GLY A 387 7.39 -6.33 22.19
C GLY A 387 8.18 -7.45 21.51
N ASP A 388 9.25 -7.08 20.81
CA ASP A 388 10.07 -8.02 20.06
C ASP A 388 11.40 -8.32 20.77
N PRO A 389 11.84 -9.59 20.89
CA PRO A 389 13.04 -9.97 21.65
C PRO A 389 14.34 -9.28 21.23
N SER A 390 14.47 -8.86 19.97
CA SER A 390 15.66 -8.16 19.46
C SER A 390 15.62 -6.63 19.69
N GLN A 391 14.53 -6.11 20.26
CA GLN A 391 14.31 -4.69 20.49
C GLN A 391 14.35 -4.38 22.00
N PRO A 392 14.54 -3.11 22.39
CA PRO A 392 14.33 -2.68 23.76
C PRO A 392 12.92 -3.08 24.24
N PRO A 393 12.77 -3.60 25.47
CA PRO A 393 11.45 -3.92 26.01
C PRO A 393 10.53 -2.69 25.99
N PRO A 394 9.27 -2.84 25.55
CA PRO A 394 8.33 -1.74 25.55
C PRO A 394 7.99 -1.27 26.97
N PRO A 395 7.50 -0.02 27.13
CA PRO A 395 7.11 0.52 28.43
C PRO A 395 6.05 -0.34 29.14
N ARG A 396 6.22 -0.54 30.45
CA ARG A 396 5.33 -1.40 31.25
C ARG A 396 3.88 -0.93 31.28
N GLN A 397 3.64 0.37 31.08
CA GLN A 397 2.32 1.01 31.05
C GLN A 397 1.38 0.39 30.00
N ARG A 398 1.94 -0.19 28.93
CA ARG A 398 1.16 -0.82 27.85
C ARG A 398 0.40 -2.05 28.34
N TRP A 399 0.89 -2.76 29.35
CA TRP A 399 0.23 -3.93 29.95
C TRP A 399 -1.07 -3.62 30.67
N SER A 400 -1.36 -2.35 30.93
CA SER A 400 -2.61 -1.86 31.51
C SER A 400 -3.28 -0.81 30.60
N GLY A 401 -2.89 -0.81 29.32
CA GLY A 401 -3.20 0.24 28.37
C GLY A 401 -4.15 -0.22 27.27
N ARG A 402 -4.02 0.42 26.11
CA ARG A 402 -4.88 0.18 24.95
C ARG A 402 -4.98 -1.32 24.61
N ASN A 403 -6.21 -1.79 24.42
CA ASN A 403 -6.54 -3.14 23.96
C ASN A 403 -6.02 -4.30 24.83
N GLU A 404 -5.60 -4.08 26.07
CA GLU A 404 -5.04 -5.15 26.92
C GLU A 404 -5.96 -6.38 27.07
N SER A 405 -7.28 -6.17 27.08
CA SER A 405 -8.30 -7.22 27.22
C SER A 405 -8.35 -8.17 26.04
N TRP A 406 -7.77 -7.79 24.89
CA TRP A 406 -7.76 -8.57 23.66
C TRP A 406 -6.49 -9.40 23.47
N ARG A 407 -5.57 -9.36 24.45
CA ARG A 407 -4.27 -10.04 24.42
C ARG A 407 -4.36 -11.49 23.94
N GLU A 408 -5.25 -12.26 24.55
CA GLU A 408 -5.32 -13.71 24.36
C GLU A 408 -6.07 -14.13 23.09
N THR A 409 -6.75 -13.19 22.41
CA THR A 409 -7.66 -13.53 21.31
C THR A 409 -7.33 -12.86 19.99
N LEU A 410 -6.93 -11.59 19.98
CA LEU A 410 -6.86 -10.84 18.73
C LEU A 410 -5.54 -11.04 18.00
N TYR A 411 -5.62 -11.73 16.86
CA TYR A 411 -4.55 -11.93 15.89
C TYR A 411 -5.07 -11.61 14.49
N ASN A 412 -4.90 -10.38 14.04
CA ASN A 412 -5.25 -10.01 12.68
C ASN A 412 -4.07 -10.30 11.75
N ARG A 413 -4.28 -10.95 10.60
CA ARG A 413 -3.26 -11.10 9.56
C ARG A 413 -3.89 -11.42 8.21
N ASP A 414 -4.68 -10.49 7.71
CA ASP A 414 -5.53 -10.71 6.55
C ASP A 414 -5.56 -9.48 5.65
N VAL A 415 -6.01 -9.66 4.41
CA VAL A 415 -6.41 -8.53 3.57
C VAL A 415 -7.83 -8.12 3.96
N ILE A 416 -7.98 -6.90 4.45
CA ILE A 416 -9.23 -6.38 5.00
C ILE A 416 -9.61 -5.09 4.27
N MET A 417 -10.91 -4.85 4.14
CA MET A 417 -11.46 -3.59 3.66
C MET A 417 -11.26 -2.46 4.68
N MET A 418 -10.54 -1.41 4.31
CA MET A 418 -10.38 -0.20 5.13
C MET A 418 -11.44 0.86 4.80
N PRO A 419 -11.87 1.70 5.77
CA PRO A 419 -12.69 2.89 5.49
C PRO A 419 -12.00 3.87 4.54
N ASP A 420 -10.70 4.09 4.74
CA ASP A 420 -9.83 4.87 3.88
C ASP A 420 -8.42 4.25 3.86
N SER A 421 -7.67 4.42 2.77
CA SER A 421 -6.35 3.79 2.64
C SER A 421 -5.21 4.54 3.37
N TRP A 422 -5.44 5.81 3.73
CA TRP A 422 -4.48 6.68 4.37
C TRP A 422 -4.92 7.11 5.78
N GLU A 423 -6.12 7.67 5.94
CA GLU A 423 -6.64 8.22 7.21
C GLU A 423 -6.94 7.08 8.19
N TYR A 424 -7.60 6.03 7.70
CA TYR A 424 -7.97 4.85 8.47
C TYR A 424 -7.24 3.60 7.96
N PRO A 425 -5.89 3.49 8.08
CA PRO A 425 -5.14 2.32 7.64
C PRO A 425 -5.30 1.17 8.64
N TRP A 426 -6.54 0.98 9.10
CA TRP A 426 -7.03 0.01 10.06
C TRP A 426 -8.53 -0.18 9.82
N TYR A 427 -9.05 -1.37 10.15
CA TYR A 427 -10.45 -1.68 9.94
C TYR A 427 -11.34 -1.10 11.04
N ALA A 428 -12.53 -0.67 10.65
CA ALA A 428 -13.64 -0.42 11.56
C ALA A 428 -14.74 -1.44 11.24
N ALA A 429 -15.14 -2.26 12.22
CA ALA A 429 -16.04 -3.38 11.96
C ALA A 429 -17.43 -2.94 11.46
N TRP A 430 -17.92 -1.78 11.91
CA TRP A 430 -19.18 -1.23 11.45
C TRP A 430 -19.11 -0.66 10.03
N ASP A 431 -18.06 0.07 9.65
CA ASP A 431 -17.81 0.50 8.26
C ASP A 431 -17.71 -0.70 7.33
N LEU A 432 -16.99 -1.76 7.74
CA LEU A 432 -16.89 -3.00 6.98
C LEU A 432 -18.27 -3.60 6.66
N ALA A 433 -19.21 -3.54 7.60
CA ALA A 433 -20.59 -4.00 7.40
C ALA A 433 -21.32 -3.21 6.29
N PHE A 434 -20.95 -1.95 6.03
CA PHE A 434 -21.44 -1.17 4.90
C PHE A 434 -20.65 -1.44 3.63
N HIS A 435 -19.32 -1.59 3.70
CA HIS A 435 -18.45 -1.89 2.55
C HIS A 435 -18.85 -3.16 1.80
N VAL A 436 -19.25 -4.21 2.53
CA VAL A 436 -19.56 -5.51 1.92
C VAL A 436 -20.80 -5.49 1.03
N PHE A 437 -21.70 -4.51 1.19
CA PHE A 437 -22.91 -4.41 0.38
C PHE A 437 -22.65 -4.06 -1.10
N PRO A 438 -21.97 -2.94 -1.42
CA PRO A 438 -21.54 -2.70 -2.80
C PRO A 438 -20.55 -3.78 -3.26
N LEU A 439 -19.60 -4.20 -2.42
CA LEU A 439 -18.60 -5.21 -2.77
C LEU A 439 -19.22 -6.53 -3.23
N ALA A 440 -20.32 -6.98 -2.61
CA ALA A 440 -21.00 -8.23 -2.97
C ALA A 440 -21.55 -8.22 -4.42
N ARG A 441 -21.71 -7.05 -5.05
CA ARG A 441 -22.08 -6.95 -6.48
C ARG A 441 -20.91 -7.27 -7.42
N LEU A 442 -19.67 -7.10 -6.93
CA LEU A 442 -18.47 -7.41 -7.71
C LEU A 442 -17.89 -8.78 -7.33
N ASP A 443 -17.77 -9.05 -6.03
CA ASP A 443 -17.14 -10.22 -5.45
C ASP A 443 -17.90 -10.69 -4.21
N PRO A 444 -18.97 -11.50 -4.40
CA PRO A 444 -19.80 -11.98 -3.31
C PRO A 444 -19.06 -12.92 -2.36
N ASP A 445 -17.97 -13.55 -2.79
CA ASP A 445 -17.18 -14.43 -1.91
C ASP A 445 -16.36 -13.60 -0.94
N PHE A 446 -15.63 -12.61 -1.45
CA PHE A 446 -14.82 -11.75 -0.58
C PHE A 446 -15.70 -10.99 0.41
N ALA A 447 -16.88 -10.50 -0.01
CA ALA A 447 -17.84 -9.87 0.90
C ALA A 447 -18.25 -10.79 2.07
N LYS A 448 -18.50 -12.09 1.80
CA LYS A 448 -18.82 -13.08 2.84
C LYS A 448 -17.61 -13.39 3.71
N GLU A 449 -16.44 -13.55 3.10
CA GLU A 449 -15.17 -13.80 3.81
C GLU A 449 -14.89 -12.69 4.82
N GLN A 450 -15.08 -11.41 4.46
CA GLN A 450 -14.89 -10.27 5.37
C GLN A 450 -15.86 -10.29 6.56
N LEU A 451 -17.13 -10.65 6.34
CA LEU A 451 -18.13 -10.76 7.42
C LEU A 451 -17.82 -11.92 8.37
N VAL A 452 -17.39 -13.06 7.82
CA VAL A 452 -17.00 -14.24 8.59
C VAL A 452 -15.70 -13.99 9.35
N LEU A 453 -14.76 -13.24 8.76
CA LEU A 453 -13.47 -12.92 9.36
C LEU A 453 -13.62 -12.28 10.74
N MET A 454 -14.52 -11.30 10.86
CA MET A 454 -14.79 -10.61 12.13
C MET A 454 -15.43 -11.49 13.21
N LEU A 455 -15.87 -12.71 12.85
CA LEU A 455 -16.45 -13.70 13.75
C LEU A 455 -15.53 -14.90 14.02
N ARG A 456 -14.31 -14.89 13.47
CA ARG A 456 -13.32 -15.95 13.72
C ARG A 456 -12.88 -15.96 15.17
N GLU A 457 -12.47 -17.14 15.63
CA GLU A 457 -12.01 -17.40 16.99
C GLU A 457 -10.75 -16.60 17.38
N TRP A 458 -9.97 -16.15 16.39
CA TRP A 458 -8.80 -15.28 16.57
C TRP A 458 -9.09 -13.79 16.26
N TYR A 459 -10.37 -13.43 16.06
CA TYR A 459 -10.86 -12.05 15.91
C TYR A 459 -11.83 -11.68 17.03
N MET A 460 -12.80 -12.54 17.33
CA MET A 460 -13.86 -12.28 18.28
C MET A 460 -13.39 -12.53 19.72
N HIS A 461 -13.72 -11.61 20.63
CA HIS A 461 -13.43 -11.77 22.06
C HIS A 461 -14.26 -12.92 22.66
N PRO A 462 -13.82 -13.63 23.72
CA PRO A 462 -14.56 -14.75 24.30
C PRO A 462 -15.93 -14.37 24.87
N SER A 463 -16.17 -13.09 25.12
CA SER A 463 -17.50 -12.56 25.49
C SER A 463 -18.48 -12.44 24.31
N GLY A 464 -18.04 -12.75 23.09
CA GLY A 464 -18.80 -12.57 21.86
C GLY A 464 -18.68 -11.16 21.24
N ALA A 465 -17.79 -10.31 21.75
CA ALA A 465 -17.58 -8.98 21.20
C ALA A 465 -16.78 -9.05 19.89
N ILE A 466 -17.27 -8.35 18.86
CA ILE A 466 -16.55 -8.09 17.61
C ILE A 466 -15.60 -6.91 17.86
N PRO A 467 -14.32 -6.98 17.42
CA PRO A 467 -13.38 -5.88 17.61
C PRO A 467 -13.86 -4.64 16.86
N ALA A 468 -14.02 -3.54 17.58
CA ALA A 468 -14.51 -2.27 17.05
C ALA A 468 -13.59 -1.66 15.99
N TYR A 469 -12.44 -1.14 16.43
CA TYR A 469 -11.40 -0.53 15.60
C TYR A 469 -10.07 -0.43 16.37
N GLU A 470 -8.97 -0.14 15.66
CA GLU A 470 -7.59 -0.26 16.18
C GLU A 470 -7.33 0.53 17.47
N PHE A 471 -7.89 1.74 17.59
CA PHE A 471 -7.71 2.59 18.77
C PHE A 471 -8.39 2.06 20.04
N ASN A 472 -9.49 1.30 19.92
CA ASN A 472 -10.16 0.66 21.03
C ASN A 472 -11.06 -0.48 20.54
N PHE A 473 -10.60 -1.72 20.62
CA PHE A 473 -11.38 -2.88 20.17
C PHE A 473 -12.60 -3.17 21.04
N SER A 474 -12.61 -2.70 22.28
CA SER A 474 -13.74 -2.87 23.21
C SER A 474 -14.82 -1.80 23.08
N ASP A 475 -14.67 -0.84 22.16
CA ASP A 475 -15.68 0.20 21.98
C ASP A 475 -17.00 -0.34 21.44
N VAL A 476 -18.08 0.41 21.63
CA VAL A 476 -19.42 0.01 21.18
C VAL A 476 -19.72 0.60 19.82
N ASN A 477 -19.92 -0.26 18.83
CA ASN A 477 -20.37 0.12 17.50
C ASN A 477 -21.87 -0.16 17.31
N PRO A 478 -22.54 0.54 16.37
CA PRO A 478 -23.88 0.17 15.94
C PRO A 478 -23.94 -1.32 15.51
N PRO A 479 -24.96 -2.09 15.92
CA PRO A 479 -25.01 -3.55 15.70
C PRO A 479 -25.46 -3.91 14.27
N VAL A 480 -24.78 -3.36 13.26
CA VAL A 480 -25.13 -3.49 11.84
C VAL A 480 -24.57 -4.77 11.18
N HIS A 481 -23.70 -5.51 11.86
CA HIS A 481 -23.08 -6.72 11.30
C HIS A 481 -24.10 -7.79 10.91
N ALA A 482 -25.10 -8.05 11.77
CA ALA A 482 -26.16 -9.02 11.48
C ALA A 482 -27.04 -8.57 10.29
N TRP A 483 -27.30 -7.27 10.17
CA TRP A 483 -27.98 -6.70 9.01
C TRP A 483 -27.18 -6.93 7.73
N ALA A 484 -25.87 -6.69 7.75
CA ALA A 484 -24.99 -6.88 6.61
C ALA A 484 -24.94 -8.35 6.18
N VAL A 485 -24.82 -9.29 7.12
CA VAL A 485 -24.90 -10.74 6.86
C VAL A 485 -26.21 -11.10 6.16
N LEU A 486 -27.36 -10.67 6.70
CA LEU A 486 -28.66 -10.94 6.10
C LEU A 486 -28.80 -10.34 4.70
N ARG A 487 -28.26 -9.12 4.50
CA ARG A 487 -28.32 -8.43 3.22
C ARG A 487 -27.49 -9.15 2.16
N VAL A 488 -26.22 -9.47 2.46
CA VAL A 488 -25.33 -10.22 1.57
C VAL A 488 -25.91 -11.59 1.26
N TYR A 489 -26.40 -12.33 2.26
CA TYR A 489 -27.06 -13.63 2.05
C TYR A 489 -28.20 -13.55 1.03
N ARG A 490 -29.13 -12.59 1.23
CA ARG A 490 -30.28 -12.40 0.32
C ARG A 490 -29.85 -11.99 -1.08
N THR A 491 -28.94 -11.03 -1.19
CA THR A 491 -28.49 -10.50 -2.49
C THR A 491 -27.66 -11.51 -3.28
N THR A 492 -27.02 -12.47 -2.62
CA THR A 492 -26.20 -13.51 -3.26
C THR A 492 -26.97 -14.82 -3.52
N GLY A 493 -28.31 -14.76 -3.49
CA GLY A 493 -29.18 -15.86 -3.90
C GLY A 493 -29.64 -16.79 -2.77
N GLY A 494 -29.45 -16.40 -1.50
CA GLY A 494 -29.97 -17.13 -0.34
C GLY A 494 -29.40 -18.55 -0.23
N ARG A 495 -28.16 -18.74 -0.67
CA ARG A 495 -27.44 -20.02 -0.57
C ARG A 495 -26.03 -19.75 -0.11
N ASP A 496 -25.72 -20.24 1.08
CA ASP A 496 -24.37 -20.31 1.62
C ASP A 496 -23.95 -21.79 1.69
N ARG A 497 -22.66 -22.05 1.57
CA ARG A 497 -22.10 -23.38 1.73
C ARG A 497 -21.23 -23.36 2.99
N ALA A 498 -21.39 -24.40 3.80
CA ALA A 498 -20.57 -24.65 4.98
C ALA A 498 -19.10 -24.83 4.62
#